data_AF-A0A6G4TVL0-F1
#
_entry.id   AF-A0A6G4TVL0-F1
#
_cell.length_a   1.000
_cell.length_b   1.000
_cell.length_c   1.000
_cell.angle_alpha   90.00
_cell.angle_beta   90.00
_cell.angle_gamma   90.00
#
_symmetry.space_group_name_H-M   'P 1'
#
loop_
_entity.id
_entity.type
_entity.pdbx_description
1 polymer ?
#
loop_
_entity_poly.entity_id
_entity_poly.type
_entity_poly.pdbx_seq_one_letter_code
_entity_poly.pdbx_strand_id
1 'polypeptide(L)'
;MTGVRGARLAAPAGDADAVLVRFAHRFGAGSDRTLAFLAAVAAALDAGHRADVYWAGRLTLCGSRAELDRYDEAFAAYFSGHAPLRIPASRPRLTLAALAGEAPRD
;
A
#
# COMPACT_ATOMS: atom_id res chain seq x y z
N MET A 1 -10.50 10.86 -19.71
CA MET A 1 -10.10 10.20 -18.44
C MET A 1 -8.64 9.76 -18.57
N THR A 2 -7.70 10.66 -18.34
CA THR A 2 -6.27 10.35 -18.42
C THR A 2 -5.84 9.84 -17.05
N GLY A 3 -5.61 8.53 -16.95
CA GLY A 3 -5.20 7.88 -15.72
C GLY A 3 -3.89 8.46 -15.20
N VAL A 4 -3.86 8.79 -13.92
CA VAL A 4 -2.62 9.03 -13.17
C VAL A 4 -1.90 7.67 -13.10
N ARG A 5 -1.16 7.33 -14.15
CA ARG A 5 -0.23 6.21 -14.13
C ARG A 5 0.90 6.65 -13.21
N GLY A 6 0.88 6.14 -11.98
CA GLY A 6 1.99 6.30 -11.06
C GLY A 6 3.26 5.73 -11.68
N ALA A 7 4.41 6.14 -11.13
CA ALA A 7 5.69 5.66 -11.63
C ALA A 7 5.73 4.14 -11.52
N ARG A 8 5.80 3.47 -12.67
CA ARG A 8 6.18 2.07 -12.73
C ARG A 8 7.55 1.97 -12.10
N LEU A 9 7.68 1.15 -11.06
CA LEU A 9 8.98 0.75 -10.57
C LEU A 9 9.71 0.16 -11.76
N ALA A 10 10.94 0.61 -12.06
CA ALA A 10 11.79 -0.17 -12.93
C ALA A 10 11.74 -1.59 -12.39
N ALA A 11 11.30 -2.55 -13.23
CA ALA A 11 11.19 -3.92 -12.80
C ALA A 11 12.54 -4.28 -12.18
N PRO A 12 12.60 -4.69 -10.90
CA PRO A 12 13.86 -5.10 -10.35
C PRO A 12 14.41 -6.20 -11.26
N ALA A 13 15.71 -6.18 -11.57
CA ALA A 13 16.35 -7.20 -12.40
C ALA A 13 16.44 -8.58 -11.68
N GLY A 14 15.46 -8.90 -10.85
CA GLY A 14 15.32 -10.09 -10.04
C GLY A 14 13.86 -10.35 -9.70
N ASP A 15 13.60 -11.53 -9.16
CA ASP A 15 12.29 -11.98 -8.71
C ASP A 15 11.58 -10.90 -7.86
N ALA A 16 10.42 -10.43 -8.32
CA ALA A 16 9.67 -9.34 -7.69
C ALA A 16 9.35 -9.69 -6.23
N ASP A 17 9.01 -10.94 -5.94
CA ASP A 17 8.73 -11.40 -4.59
C ASP A 17 9.96 -11.29 -3.69
N ALA A 18 11.16 -11.58 -4.21
CA ALA A 18 12.40 -11.45 -3.45
C ALA A 18 12.69 -9.98 -3.05
N VAL A 19 12.30 -9.02 -3.89
CA VAL A 19 12.40 -7.58 -3.57
C VAL A 19 11.40 -7.20 -2.49
N LEU A 20 10.15 -7.67 -2.61
CA LEU A 20 9.09 -7.40 -1.65
C LEU A 20 9.40 -8.01 -0.27
N VAL A 21 9.90 -9.25 -0.24
CA VAL A 21 10.37 -9.92 0.99
C VAL A 21 11.52 -9.14 1.63
N ARG A 22 12.50 -8.70 0.83
CA ARG A 22 13.64 -7.93 1.34
C ARG A 22 13.19 -6.58 1.91
N PHE A 23 12.22 -5.93 1.30
CA PHE A 23 11.60 -4.72 1.85
C PHE A 23 10.91 -5.00 3.19
N ALA A 24 10.06 -6.02 3.26
CA ALA A 24 9.34 -6.38 4.49
C ALA A 24 10.32 -6.70 5.64
N HIS A 25 11.40 -7.42 5.35
CA HIS A 25 12.48 -7.68 6.31
C HIS A 25 13.21 -6.40 6.73
N ARG A 26 13.52 -5.49 5.79
CA ARG A 26 14.16 -4.19 6.09
C ARG A 26 13.30 -3.32 7.00
N PHE A 27 11.98 -3.37 6.83
CA PHE A 27 11.02 -2.67 7.70
C PHE A 27 10.91 -3.32 9.09
N GLY A 28 11.23 -4.61 9.22
CA GLY A 28 11.13 -5.37 10.47
C GLY A 28 9.79 -6.07 10.66
N ALA A 29 9.08 -6.37 9.57
CA ALA A 29 7.84 -7.15 9.64
C ALA A 29 8.13 -8.63 9.97
N GLY A 30 7.26 -9.24 10.77
CA GLY A 30 7.26 -10.69 10.97
C GLY A 30 6.76 -11.46 9.74
N SER A 31 6.95 -12.78 9.75
CA SER A 31 6.63 -13.66 8.63
C SER A 31 5.15 -13.64 8.23
N ASP A 32 4.24 -13.62 9.21
CA ASP A 32 2.79 -13.58 8.97
C ASP A 32 2.37 -12.35 8.15
N ARG A 33 2.77 -11.16 8.60
CA ARG A 33 2.54 -9.90 7.89
C ARG A 33 3.23 -9.86 6.52
N THR A 34 4.42 -10.45 6.41
CA THR A 34 5.14 -10.56 5.14
C THR A 34 4.38 -11.41 4.13
N LEU A 35 3.82 -12.55 4.55
CA LEU A 35 2.99 -13.39 3.68
C LEU A 35 1.69 -12.68 3.27
N ALA A 36 1.03 -11.98 4.20
CA ALA A 36 -0.16 -11.18 3.89
C ALA A 36 0.14 -10.07 2.87
N PHE A 37 1.31 -9.44 2.96
CA PHE A 37 1.78 -8.45 1.98
C PHE A 37 1.96 -9.05 0.58
N LEU A 38 2.66 -10.17 0.46
CA LEU A 38 2.85 -10.84 -0.84
C LEU A 38 1.51 -11.27 -1.45
N ALA A 39 0.61 -11.84 -0.63
CA ALA A 39 -0.73 -12.23 -1.08
C ALA A 39 -1.54 -11.02 -1.57
N ALA A 40 -1.49 -9.88 -0.87
CA ALA A 40 -2.17 -8.66 -1.28
C ALA A 40 -1.64 -8.09 -2.60
N VAL A 41 -0.31 -8.12 -2.80
CA VAL A 41 0.30 -7.69 -4.06
C VAL A 41 -0.06 -8.65 -5.21
N ALA A 42 -0.06 -9.97 -4.97
CA ALA A 42 -0.39 -10.96 -5.99
C ALA A 42 -1.88 -10.97 -6.40
N ALA A 43 -2.79 -10.71 -5.45
CA ALA A 43 -4.22 -10.91 -5.66
C ALA A 43 -4.94 -9.76 -6.39
N ALA A 44 -4.49 -8.52 -6.24
CA ALA A 44 -5.29 -7.36 -6.64
C ALA A 44 -4.50 -6.22 -7.29
N LEU A 45 -3.19 -6.37 -7.45
CA LEU A 45 -2.29 -5.23 -7.65
C LEU A 45 -1.22 -5.52 -8.70
N ASP A 46 -0.82 -4.49 -9.45
CA ASP A 46 0.35 -4.58 -10.31
C ASP A 46 1.59 -4.37 -9.45
N ALA A 47 2.35 -5.45 -9.18
CA ALA A 47 3.60 -5.39 -8.41
C ALA A 47 4.65 -4.43 -9.03
N GLY A 48 4.53 -4.13 -10.33
CA GLY A 48 5.33 -3.12 -11.02
C GLY A 48 4.88 -1.69 -10.76
N HIS A 49 3.71 -1.47 -10.17
CA HIS A 49 3.19 -0.14 -9.85
C HIS A 49 3.51 0.25 -8.40
N ARG A 50 4.35 1.28 -8.22
CA ARG A 50 4.86 1.66 -6.89
C ARG A 50 3.76 2.00 -5.88
N ALA A 51 2.67 2.62 -6.34
CA ALA A 51 1.57 3.00 -5.45
C ALA A 51 0.84 1.78 -4.91
N ASP A 52 0.71 0.74 -5.72
CA ASP A 52 0.01 -0.48 -5.35
C ASP A 52 0.79 -1.22 -4.25
N VAL A 53 2.11 -1.35 -4.44
CA VAL A 53 3.02 -1.90 -3.43
C VAL A 53 3.01 -1.08 -2.13
N TYR A 54 2.98 0.25 -2.24
CA TYR A 54 2.88 1.16 -1.09
C TYR A 54 1.61 0.91 -0.28
N TRP A 55 0.45 0.87 -0.95
CA TRP A 55 -0.82 0.67 -0.26
C TRP A 55 -0.98 -0.73 0.31
N ALA A 56 -0.53 -1.76 -0.42
CA ALA A 56 -0.48 -3.12 0.10
C ALA A 56 0.33 -3.19 1.40
N GLY A 57 1.53 -2.62 1.43
CA GLY A 57 2.39 -2.69 2.61
C GLY A 57 1.83 -1.91 3.79
N ARG A 58 1.16 -0.76 3.58
CA ARG A 58 0.48 -0.06 4.69
C ARG A 58 -0.65 -0.87 5.29
N LEU A 59 -1.39 -1.63 4.48
CA LEU A 59 -2.53 -2.42 4.93
C LEU A 59 -2.12 -3.71 5.64
N THR A 60 -0.95 -4.28 5.32
CA THR A 60 -0.55 -5.61 5.80
C THR A 60 0.66 -5.61 6.74
N LEU A 61 1.62 -4.68 6.58
CA LEU A 61 2.84 -4.64 7.39
C LEU A 61 2.66 -3.80 8.66
N CYS A 62 1.81 -2.78 8.62
CA CYS A 62 1.53 -1.91 9.76
C CYS A 62 0.39 -2.50 10.60
N GLY A 63 0.67 -2.93 11.83
CA GLY A 63 -0.33 -3.43 12.77
C GLY A 63 -0.95 -2.34 13.65
N SER A 64 -0.41 -1.12 13.60
CA SER A 64 -0.82 0.01 14.42
C SER A 64 -0.58 1.34 13.71
N ARG A 65 -1.27 2.39 14.15
CA ARG A 65 -1.13 3.74 13.60
C ARG A 65 0.29 4.30 13.76
N ALA A 66 0.98 3.94 14.84
CA ALA A 66 2.32 4.43 15.15
C ALA A 66 3.40 3.88 14.20
N GLU A 67 3.12 2.81 13.48
CA GLU A 67 4.06 2.22 12.51
C GLU A 67 4.03 2.93 11.15
N LEU A 68 3.03 3.77 10.87
CA LEU A 68 2.85 4.39 9.55
C LEU A 68 3.99 5.32 9.17
N ASP A 69 4.42 6.20 10.07
CA ASP A 69 5.49 7.17 9.76
C ASP A 69 6.81 6.44 9.49
N ARG A 70 7.11 5.38 10.27
CA ARG A 70 8.27 4.51 10.03
C ARG A 70 8.17 3.80 8.69
N TYR A 71 6.97 3.37 8.31
CA TYR A 71 6.74 2.71 7.03
C TYR A 71 6.99 3.66 5.86
N ASP A 72 6.46 4.89 5.94
CA ASP A 72 6.62 5.90 4.89
C ASP A 72 8.11 6.21 4.65
N GLU A 73 8.89 6.40 5.71
CA GLU A 73 10.34 6.61 5.65
C GLU A 73 11.08 5.39 5.08
N ALA A 74 10.77 4.18 5.56
CA ALA A 74 11.40 2.95 5.08
C ALA A 74 11.11 2.70 3.60
N PHE A 75 9.88 2.94 3.16
CA PHE A 75 9.46 2.79 1.77
C PHE A 75 10.13 3.83 0.87
N ALA A 76 10.18 5.09 1.29
CA ALA A 76 10.87 6.15 0.56
C ALA A 76 12.36 5.82 0.40
N ALA A 77 13.03 5.42 1.48
CA ALA A 77 14.45 5.07 1.47
C ALA A 77 14.75 3.83 0.61
N TYR A 78 13.97 2.76 0.75
CA TYR A 78 14.21 1.48 0.06
C TYR A 78 13.98 1.57 -1.46
N PHE A 79 12.97 2.33 -1.89
CA PHE A 79 12.62 2.51 -3.30
C PHE A 79 13.15 3.84 -3.90
N SER A 80 14.12 4.49 -3.24
CA SER A 80 14.65 5.82 -3.57
C SER A 80 15.38 5.96 -4.92
N GLY A 81 15.60 4.86 -5.67
CA GLY A 81 16.05 4.88 -7.06
C GLY A 81 15.08 5.56 -8.03
N HIS A 82 13.87 5.90 -7.57
CA HIS A 82 12.89 6.70 -8.29
C HIS A 82 12.37 7.82 -7.38
N ALA A 83 12.27 9.03 -7.93
CA ALA A 83 11.87 10.28 -7.26
C ALA A 83 10.75 10.07 -6.21
N PRO A 84 10.74 10.84 -5.10
CA PRO A 84 9.70 10.73 -4.08
C PRO A 84 8.33 10.81 -4.76
N LEU A 85 7.47 9.81 -4.49
CA LEU A 85 6.13 9.80 -5.04
C LEU A 85 5.41 11.06 -4.53
N ARG A 86 5.00 11.93 -5.44
CA ARG A 86 3.80 12.75 -5.21
C ARG A 86 2.62 11.79 -5.23
N ILE A 87 2.29 11.22 -4.07
CA ILE A 87 1.10 10.37 -3.92
C ILE A 87 -0.10 11.32 -4.03
N PRO A 88 -0.95 11.20 -5.06
CA PRO A 88 -2.23 11.88 -5.05
C PRO A 88 -2.99 11.38 -3.83
N ALA A 89 -3.58 12.27 -3.05
CA ALA A 89 -4.53 11.84 -2.04
C ALA A 89 -5.70 11.16 -2.77
N SER A 90 -5.63 9.83 -2.93
CA SER A 90 -6.80 9.02 -3.26
C SER A 90 -7.71 9.10 -2.05
N ARG A 91 -8.50 10.17 -2.02
CA ARG A 91 -9.60 10.31 -1.08
C ARG A 91 -10.69 9.38 -1.61
N PRO A 92 -10.96 8.22 -1.00
CA PRO A 92 -12.17 7.49 -1.32
C PRO A 92 -13.34 8.47 -1.12
N ARG A 93 -14.14 8.68 -2.16
CA ARG A 93 -15.41 9.41 -2.01
C ARG A 93 -16.32 8.50 -1.20
N LEU A 94 -16.32 8.70 0.11
CA LEU A 94 -17.28 8.08 1.00
C LEU A 94 -18.60 8.85 0.85
N THR A 95 -19.53 8.28 0.10
CA THR A 95 -20.92 8.72 0.13
C THR A 95 -21.54 8.09 1.37
N LEU A 96 -21.68 8.87 2.45
CA LEU A 96 -22.42 8.42 3.62
C LEU A 96 -23.90 8.40 3.24
N ALA A 97 -24.43 7.22 2.93
CA ALA A 97 -25.87 7.03 2.90
C ALA A 97 -26.37 7.22 4.33
N ALA A 98 -27.11 8.30 4.58
CA ALA A 98 -27.76 8.49 5.86
C ALA A 98 -28.71 7.31 6.06
N LEU A 99 -28.44 6.47 7.06
CA LEU A 99 -29.43 5.57 7.61
C LEU A 99 -30.44 6.44 8.33
N ALA A 100 -31.39 7.01 7.59
CA ALA A 100 -32.56 7.63 8.16
C ALA A 100 -33.27 6.55 8.96
N GLY A 101 -33.10 6.61 10.28
CA GLY A 101 -33.90 5.83 11.20
C GLY A 101 -35.35 6.25 11.03
N GLU A 102 -36.14 5.42 10.36
CA GLU A 102 -37.59 5.52 10.47
C GLU A 102 -37.94 4.94 11.84
N ALA A 103 -38.06 5.83 12.83
CA ALA A 103 -38.76 5.51 14.06
C ALA A 103 -40.26 5.46 13.73
N PRO A 104 -40.95 4.31 13.91
CA PRO A 104 -42.40 4.31 13.85
C PRO A 104 -42.91 5.20 14.98
N ARG A 105 -43.69 6.23 14.62
CA ARG A 105 -44.50 6.99 15.57
C ARG A 105 -45.79 6.19 15.81
N ASP A 106 -46.05 5.93 17.09
CA ASP A 106 -47.28 5.44 17.77
C ASP A 106 -48.23 4.47 17.02
#